data_AF-S5RMS1-F1
#
_entry.id   AF-S5RMS1-F1
#
_cell.length_a   1.000
_cell.length_b   1.000
_cell.length_c   1.000
_cell.angle_alpha   90.00
_cell.angle_beta   90.00
_cell.angle_gamma   90.00
#
_symmetry.space_group_name_H-M   'P 1'
#
loop_
_entity.id
_entity.type
_entity.pdbx_description
1 polymer ?
#
loop_
_entity_poly.entity_id
_entity_poly.type
_entity_poly.pdbx_seq_one_letter_code
_entity_poly.pdbx_strand_id
1 'polypeptide(L)'
;VLHLIPSGILRKNVTSIIGNGVVLAPDALLKEMTALEARGVPVRERLLLSEACPLILPYHVALDNAREKARGAKAIGTTGRGIGPAYEDKVARRGLRVGDLFDQER
;
A
#
# COMPACT_ATOMS: atom_id res chain seq x y z
N VAL A 1 7.87 -9.27 -10.78
CA VAL A 1 6.55 -8.67 -11.08
C VAL A 1 6.37 -7.49 -10.14
N LEU A 2 5.83 -6.36 -10.61
CA LEU A 2 5.62 -5.16 -9.79
C LEU A 2 4.19 -5.13 -9.24
N HIS A 3 3.99 -4.47 -8.10
CA HIS A 3 2.69 -4.35 -7.43
C HIS A 3 2.37 -2.91 -7.00
N LEU A 4 3.11 -2.36 -6.03
CA LEU A 4 2.94 -0.99 -5.53
C LEU A 4 3.81 0.00 -6.29
N ILE A 5 5.02 -0.41 -6.64
CA ILE A 5 6.00 0.46 -7.26
C ILE A 5 5.64 0.68 -8.74
N PRO A 6 5.53 1.93 -9.22
CA PRO A 6 5.26 2.22 -10.62
C PRO A 6 6.26 1.55 -11.57
N SER A 7 5.79 1.06 -12.72
CA SER A 7 6.62 0.36 -13.70
C SER A 7 7.75 1.21 -14.30
N GLY A 8 7.63 2.54 -14.22
CA GLY A 8 8.69 3.49 -14.56
C GLY A 8 9.99 3.31 -13.77
N ILE A 9 9.97 2.62 -12.62
CA ILE A 9 11.15 2.42 -11.77
C ILE A 9 12.32 1.71 -12.47
N LEU A 10 12.05 0.96 -13.54
CA LEU A 10 13.06 0.26 -14.34
C LEU A 10 13.77 1.18 -15.35
N ARG A 11 13.34 2.43 -15.52
CA ARG A 11 13.94 3.41 -16.44
C ARG A 11 14.83 4.39 -15.67
N LYS A 12 16.11 4.48 -16.05
CA LYS A 12 17.15 5.21 -15.30
C LYS A 12 16.83 6.69 -15.01
N ASN A 13 16.18 7.39 -15.94
CA ASN A 13 15.91 8.82 -15.84
C ASN A 13 14.43 9.14 -15.55
N VAL A 14 13.73 8.24 -14.86
CA VAL A 14 12.31 8.39 -14.54
C VAL A 14 12.12 8.35 -13.04
N THR A 15 11.56 9.43 -12.50
CA THR A 15 11.08 9.51 -11.12
C THR A 15 9.72 8.82 -11.04
N SER A 16 9.58 7.89 -10.10
CA SER A 16 8.33 7.19 -9.82
C SER A 16 7.67 7.80 -8.60
N ILE A 17 6.36 8.05 -8.68
CA ILE A 17 5.60 8.68 -7.59
C ILE A 17 4.41 7.80 -7.23
N ILE A 18 4.24 7.51 -5.93
CA ILE A 18 3.00 6.95 -5.38
C ILE A 18 2.16 8.11 -4.85
N GLY A 19 1.10 8.45 -5.60
CA GLY A 19 0.20 9.54 -5.26
C GLY A 19 -0.79 9.20 -4.14
N ASN A 20 -1.39 10.24 -3.54
CA ASN A 20 -2.32 10.17 -2.40
C ASN A 20 -3.60 9.34 -2.62
N GLY A 21 -3.88 8.98 -3.88
CA GLY A 21 -4.97 8.07 -4.23
C GLY A 21 -4.74 6.64 -3.75
N VAL A 22 -3.48 6.22 -3.65
CA VAL A 22 -3.07 4.83 -3.39
C VAL A 22 -3.16 4.50 -1.90
N VAL A 23 -3.74 3.34 -1.58
CA VAL A 23 -3.63 2.72 -0.26
C VAL A 23 -2.32 1.94 -0.19
N LEU A 24 -1.46 2.31 0.76
CA LEU A 24 -0.07 1.86 0.82
C LEU A 24 0.10 0.83 1.94
N ALA A 25 0.53 -0.38 1.60
CA ALA A 25 0.95 -1.39 2.57
C ALA A 25 2.47 -1.28 2.81
N PRO A 26 2.94 -0.84 3.99
CA PRO A 26 4.36 -0.61 4.24
C PRO A 26 5.21 -1.87 4.11
N ASP A 27 4.71 -3.00 4.58
CA ASP A 27 5.35 -4.32 4.51
C ASP A 27 5.52 -4.79 3.06
N ALA A 28 4.47 -4.64 2.23
CA ALA A 28 4.52 -4.99 0.82
C ALA A 28 5.46 -4.07 0.04
N LEU A 29 5.45 -2.77 0.34
CA LEU A 29 6.35 -1.80 -0.28
C LEU A 29 7.81 -2.14 0.03
N LEU A 30 8.16 -2.34 1.30
CA LEU A 30 9.53 -2.67 1.72
C LEU A 30 10.03 -3.98 1.08
N LYS A 31 9.16 -5.00 1.02
CA LYS A 31 9.48 -6.27 0.35
C LYS A 31 9.77 -6.07 -1.14
N GLU A 32 8.94 -5.28 -1.83
CA GLU A 32 9.11 -5.01 -3.26
C GLU A 32 10.37 -4.17 -3.54
N MET A 33 10.63 -3.15 -2.72
CA MET A 33 11.86 -2.35 -2.77
C MET A 33 13.10 -3.24 -2.64
N THR A 34 13.15 -4.08 -1.61
CA THR A 34 14.28 -4.98 -1.35
C THR A 34 14.54 -5.92 -2.52
N ALA A 35 13.49 -6.49 -3.11
CA ALA A 35 13.61 -7.39 -4.25
C ALA A 35 14.11 -6.69 -5.53
N LEU A 36 13.78 -5.41 -5.73
CA LEU A 36 14.25 -4.62 -6.86
C LEU A 36 15.69 -4.15 -6.67
N GLU A 37 16.04 -3.72 -5.47
CA GLU A 37 17.40 -3.30 -5.12
C GLU A 37 18.40 -4.45 -5.20
N ALA A 38 17.99 -5.66 -4.79
CA ALA A 38 18.79 -6.88 -4.99
C ALA A 38 19.09 -7.18 -6.48
N ARG A 39 18.34 -6.56 -7.40
CA ARG A 39 18.52 -6.66 -8.86
C ARG A 39 19.21 -5.43 -9.45
N GLY A 40 19.78 -4.55 -8.61
CA GLY A 40 20.49 -3.36 -9.03
C GLY A 40 19.61 -2.19 -9.46
N VAL A 41 18.32 -2.19 -9.11
CA VAL A 41 17.42 -1.06 -9.36
C VAL A 41 17.49 -0.11 -8.16
N PRO A 42 18.01 1.13 -8.30
CA PRO A 42 18.06 2.09 -7.20
C PRO A 42 16.65 2.65 -6.95
N VAL A 43 15.88 2.00 -6.07
CA VAL A 43 14.48 2.36 -5.81
C VAL A 43 14.39 3.58 -4.90
N ARG A 44 15.12 3.59 -3.77
CA ARG A 44 15.11 4.71 -2.81
C ARG A 44 15.51 6.05 -3.41
N GLU A 45 16.35 6.05 -4.44
CA GLU A 45 16.79 7.27 -5.12
C GLU A 45 15.73 7.87 -6.06
N ARG A 46 14.75 7.06 -6.51
CA ARG A 46 13.83 7.44 -7.59
C ARG A 46 12.35 7.30 -7.24
N LEU A 47 12.04 6.81 -6.04
CA LEU A 47 10.67 6.63 -5.58
C LEU A 47 10.29 7.74 -4.59
N LEU A 48 9.23 8.48 -4.91
CA LEU A 48 8.61 9.45 -4.03
C LEU A 48 7.25 8.93 -3.57
N LEU A 49 6.90 9.23 -2.31
CA LEU A 49 5.64 8.83 -1.68
C LEU A 49 4.89 10.10 -1.25
N SER A 50 3.60 10.17 -1.56
CA SER A 50 2.75 11.18 -0.93
C SER A 50 2.49 10.83 0.53
N GLU A 51 2.71 11.78 1.43
CA GLU A 51 2.35 11.67 2.85
C GLU A 51 0.84 11.43 3.08
N ALA A 52 0.00 11.81 2.11
CA ALA A 52 -1.45 11.66 2.20
C ALA A 52 -1.96 10.27 1.79
N CYS A 53 -1.08 9.34 1.43
CA CYS A 53 -1.44 7.94 1.18
C CYS A 53 -1.99 7.29 2.46
N PRO A 54 -3.22 6.75 2.47
CA PRO A 54 -3.72 5.95 3.58
C PRO A 54 -2.91 4.67 3.73
N LEU A 55 -2.71 4.21 4.96
CA LEU A 55 -1.97 3.01 5.27
C LEU A 55 -2.87 1.78 5.31
N ILE A 56 -2.44 0.72 4.65
CA ILE A 56 -2.94 -0.64 4.89
C ILE A 56 -2.17 -1.20 6.07
N LEU A 57 -2.91 -1.74 7.03
CA LEU A 57 -2.42 -2.23 8.31
C LEU A 57 -2.94 -3.65 8.52
N PRO A 58 -2.34 -4.47 9.41
CA PRO A 58 -2.72 -5.88 9.54
C PRO A 58 -4.21 -6.12 9.79
N TYR A 59 -4.89 -5.23 10.52
CA TYR A 59 -6.33 -5.34 10.76
C TYR A 59 -7.18 -5.15 9.49
N HIS A 60 -6.73 -4.35 8.53
CA HIS A 60 -7.43 -4.19 7.25
C HIS A 60 -7.46 -5.52 6.48
N VAL A 61 -6.33 -6.23 6.45
CA VAL A 61 -6.22 -7.57 5.84
C VAL A 61 -7.11 -8.58 6.57
N ALA A 62 -7.06 -8.59 7.90
CA ALA A 62 -7.90 -9.46 8.71
C ALA A 62 -9.39 -9.21 8.47
N LEU A 63 -9.81 -7.94 8.38
CA LEU A 63 -11.20 -7.55 8.16
C LEU A 63 -11.69 -7.93 6.75
N ASP A 64 -10.86 -7.76 5.72
CA ASP A 64 -11.15 -8.17 4.34
C ASP A 64 -11.45 -9.68 4.28
N ASN A 65 -10.52 -10.48 4.82
CA ASN A 65 -10.64 -11.94 4.85
C ASN A 65 -11.84 -12.41 5.69
N ALA A 66 -12.09 -11.77 6.84
CA ALA A 66 -13.23 -12.09 7.69
C ALA A 66 -14.56 -11.81 6.99
N ARG A 67 -14.68 -10.67 6.29
CA ARG A 67 -15.89 -10.29 5.54
C ARG A 67 -16.13 -11.20 4.35
N GLU A 68 -15.09 -11.58 3.61
CA GLU A 68 -15.22 -12.56 2.52
C GLU A 68 -15.69 -13.92 3.03
N LYS A 69 -15.08 -14.42 4.12
CA LYS A 69 -15.52 -15.68 4.74
C LYS A 69 -16.97 -15.61 5.21
N ALA A 70 -17.38 -14.50 5.82
CA ALA A 70 -18.74 -14.30 6.30
C ALA A 70 -19.79 -14.26 5.16
N ARG A 71 -19.40 -13.81 3.95
CA ARG A 71 -20.29 -13.82 2.77
C ARG A 71 -20.49 -15.22 2.18
N GLY A 72 -19.62 -16.18 2.49
CA GLY A 72 -19.74 -17.57 2.03
C GLY A 72 -19.89 -17.68 0.51
N ALA A 73 -20.96 -18.31 0.04
CA ALA A 73 -21.23 -18.45 -1.40
C ALA A 73 -21.46 -17.11 -2.14
N LYS A 74 -21.66 -16.00 -1.41
CA LYS A 74 -21.81 -14.65 -1.97
C LYS A 74 -20.55 -13.80 -1.80
N ALA A 75 -19.39 -14.43 -1.60
CA ALA A 75 -18.10 -13.74 -1.54
C ALA A 75 -17.84 -12.99 -2.86
N ILE A 76 -17.11 -11.88 -2.77
CA ILE A 76 -16.83 -11.00 -3.92
C ILE A 76 -15.66 -11.56 -4.75
N GLY A 77 -14.73 -12.28 -4.11
CA GLY A 77 -13.44 -12.66 -4.68
C GLY A 77 -12.39 -11.58 -4.48
N THR A 78 -12.27 -11.03 -3.26
CA THR A 78 -11.29 -9.97 -3.00
C THR A 78 -9.86 -10.50 -3.10
N THR A 79 -8.89 -9.60 -3.26
CA THR A 79 -7.46 -9.98 -3.24
C THR A 79 -6.97 -10.39 -1.84
N GLY A 80 -7.79 -10.22 -0.80
CA GLY A 80 -7.44 -10.52 0.59
C GLY A 80 -6.32 -9.62 1.14
N ARG A 81 -6.11 -8.44 0.55
CA ARG A 81 -5.01 -7.52 0.89
C ARG A 81 -5.46 -6.31 1.70
N GLY A 82 -6.73 -6.24 2.12
CA GLY A 82 -7.20 -5.13 2.95
C GLY A 82 -7.49 -3.84 2.18
N ILE A 83 -7.57 -3.89 0.84
CA ILE A 83 -7.78 -2.72 -0.01
C ILE A 83 -9.12 -2.04 0.29
N GLY A 84 -10.20 -2.83 0.35
CA GLY A 84 -11.55 -2.33 0.65
C GLY A 84 -11.61 -1.66 2.03
N PRO A 85 -11.24 -2.37 3.12
CA PRO A 85 -11.17 -1.79 4.45
C PRO A 85 -10.32 -0.52 4.57
N ALA A 86 -9.14 -0.46 3.92
CA ALA A 86 -8.31 0.74 3.97
C ALA A 86 -8.98 1.95 3.28
N TYR A 87 -9.68 1.74 2.16
CA TYR A 87 -10.48 2.79 1.55
C TYR A 87 -11.70 3.17 2.39
N GLU A 88 -12.33 2.22 3.10
CA GLU A 88 -13.42 2.50 4.04
C GLU A 88 -12.95 3.45 5.15
N ASP A 89 -11.78 3.20 5.73
CA ASP A 89 -11.21 4.03 6.78
C ASP A 89 -10.77 5.42 6.26
N LYS A 90 -10.28 5.49 5.01
CA LYS A 90 -10.03 6.77 4.31
C LYS A 90 -11.30 7.61 4.22
N VAL A 91 -12.39 7.05 3.69
CA VAL A 91 -13.65 7.81 3.50
C VAL A 91 -14.36 8.10 4.82
N ALA A 92 -14.22 7.22 5.81
CA ALA A 92 -14.70 7.44 7.17
C ALA A 92 -13.85 8.44 7.97
N ARG A 93 -12.70 8.88 7.44
CA ARG A 93 -11.77 9.83 8.05
C ARG A 93 -11.16 9.34 9.38
N ARG A 94 -11.01 8.02 9.52
CA ARG A 94 -10.38 7.39 10.70
C ARG A 94 -9.08 6.64 10.38
N GLY A 95 -8.77 6.45 9.10
CA GLY A 95 -7.56 5.76 8.68
C GLY A 95 -6.31 6.62 8.86
N LEU A 96 -5.22 5.97 9.26
CA LEU A 96 -3.89 6.56 9.30
C LEU A 96 -3.33 6.76 7.88
N ARG A 97 -2.48 7.77 7.73
CA ARG A 97 -1.76 8.09 6.50
C ARG A 97 -0.26 8.02 6.74
N VAL A 98 0.52 7.99 5.66
CA VAL A 98 1.99 8.00 5.73
C VAL A 98 2.51 9.17 6.56
N GLY A 99 1.90 10.35 6.44
CA GLY A 99 2.27 11.55 7.20
C GLY A 99 2.11 11.39 8.71
N ASP A 100 1.16 10.57 9.17
CA ASP A 100 0.97 10.32 10.60
C ASP A 100 2.14 9.52 11.20
N LEU A 101 2.98 8.87 10.39
CA LEU A 101 4.18 8.16 10.88
C LEU A 101 5.30 9.10 11.36
N PHE A 102 5.24 10.39 11.02
CA PHE A 102 6.22 11.38 11.46
C PHE A 102 5.97 11.89 12.88
N ASP A 103 4.80 11.61 13.46
CA ASP A 103 4.42 12.00 14.81
C ASP A 103 3.93 10.77 15.59
N GLN A 104 4.84 10.16 16.35
CA GLN A 104 4.57 8.90 17.06
C GLN A 104 3.70 9.08 18.31
N GLU A 105 3.58 10.30 18.83
CA GLU A 105 2.81 10.57 20.06
C GLU A 105 1.34 10.88 19.79
N ARG A 106 0.97 10.97 18.52
CA ARG A 106 -0.39 11.25 18.08
C ARG A 106 -1.33 10.04 18.15
#